data_AF-A0A3C2E4R1-F1
#
_entry.id   AF-A0A3C2E4R1-F1
#
_cell.length_a   1.000
_cell.length_b   1.000
_cell.length_c   1.000
_cell.angle_alpha   90.00
_cell.angle_beta   90.00
_cell.angle_gamma   90.00
#
_symmetry.space_group_name_H-M   'P 1'
#
loop_
_entity.id
_entity.type
_entity.pdbx_description
1 polymer ?
#
loop_
_entity_poly.entity_id
_entity_poly.type
_entity_poly.pdbx_seq_one_letter_code
_entity_poly.pdbx_strand_id
1 'polypeptide(L)' 'MLGYVTVGTNDLKHAGEFYDKICAEFGVGRMMDFDTFIAWGTPG' A
#
# COMPACT_ATOMS: atom_id res chain seq x y z
N MET A 1 8.89 -10.90 12.38
CA MET A 1 9.22 -11.22 10.98
C MET A 1 8.65 -10.08 10.14
N LEU A 2 9.50 -9.24 9.52
CA LEU A 2 9.02 -8.15 8.68
C LEU A 2 8.67 -8.71 7.30
N GLY A 3 7.46 -9.25 7.19
CA GLY A 3 6.90 -9.73 5.93
C GLY A 3 6.27 -8.57 5.17
N TYR A 4 7.06 -7.90 4.34
CA TYR A 4 6.53 -6.98 3.33
C TYR A 4 6.69 -7.61 1.96
N VAL A 5 5.73 -7.36 1.08
CA VAL A 5 5.75 -7.83 -0.31
C VAL A 5 5.63 -6.59 -1.20
N THR A 6 6.57 -6.46 -2.13
CA THR A 6 6.55 -5.40 -3.14
C THR A 6 6.02 -5.96 -4.44
N VAL A 7 5.04 -5.31 -5.02
CA VAL A 7 4.49 -5.64 -6.35
C VAL A 7 4.68 -4.44 -7.26
N GLY A 8 5.25 -4.66 -8.44
CA GLY A 8 5.42 -3.62 -9.45
C GLY A 8 4.10 -3.30 -10.15
N THR A 9 3.89 -2.03 -10.50
CA THR A 9 2.75 -1.56 -11.28
C THR A 9 3.22 -0.62 -12.38
N ASN A 10 2.51 -0.59 -13.51
CA ASN A 10 2.72 0.39 -14.58
C ASN A 10 2.07 1.74 -14.28
N ASP A 11 1.09 1.76 -13.35
CA ASP A 11 0.40 2.96 -12.90
C ASP A 11 0.25 2.92 -11.37
N LEU A 12 1.04 3.75 -10.69
CA LEU A 12 1.07 3.86 -9.23
C LEU A 12 -0.20 4.48 -8.65
N LYS A 13 -0.78 5.46 -9.34
CA LYS A 13 -1.96 6.17 -8.83
C LYS A 13 -3.17 5.25 -8.88
N HIS A 14 -3.36 4.56 -10.00
CA HIS A 14 -4.45 3.61 -10.16
C HIS A 14 -4.33 2.42 -9.19
N ALA A 15 -3.13 1.83 -9.08
CA ALA A 15 -2.90 0.75 -8.13
C ALA A 15 -3.08 1.23 -6.68
N GLY A 16 -2.64 2.44 -6.36
CA GLY A 16 -2.82 3.05 -5.04
C GLY A 16 -4.29 3.12 -4.62
N GLU A 17 -5.16 3.64 -5.49
CA GLU A 17 -6.61 3.72 -5.22
C GLU A 17 -7.27 2.34 -5.07
N PHE A 18 -6.78 1.33 -5.80
CA PHE A 18 -7.25 -0.04 -5.67
C PHE A 18 -6.85 -0.65 -4.31
N TYR A 19 -5.57 -0.56 -3.95
CA TYR A 19 -5.05 -1.11 -2.70
C TYR A 19 -5.54 -0.35 -1.48
N ASP A 20 -5.83 0.95 -1.58
CA ASP A 20 -6.47 1.71 -0.49
C ASP A 20 -7.80 1.10 -0.07
N LYS A 21 -8.64 0.72 -1.02
CA LYS A 21 -9.94 0.10 -0.73
C LYS A 21 -9.75 -1.25 -0.06
N ILE A 22 -8.80 -2.05 -0.54
CA ILE A 22 -8.50 -3.37 0.04
C ILE A 22 -7.97 -3.21 1.46
N CYS A 23 -6.94 -2.39 1.65
CA CYS A 23 -6.32 -2.19 2.96
C CYS A 23 -7.30 -1.55 3.96
N ALA A 24 -8.20 -0.68 3.51
CA ALA A 24 -9.26 -0.13 4.35
C ALA A 24 -10.21 -1.20 4.92
N GLU A 25 -10.54 -2.26 4.17
CA GLU A 25 -11.33 -3.39 4.70
C GLU A 25 -10.61 -4.12 5.84
N PHE A 26 -9.28 -4.10 5.84
CA PHE A 26 -8.46 -4.67 6.92
C PHE A 26 -8.14 -3.65 8.03
N GLY A 27 -8.67 -2.43 7.97
CA GLY A 27 -8.38 -1.36 8.92
C GLY A 27 -6.96 -0.78 8.79
N VAL A 28 -6.32 -0.98 7.64
CA VAL A 28 -4.94 -0.59 7.37
C VAL A 28 -4.90 0.57 6.38
N GLY A 29 -4.17 1.64 6.71
CA GLY A 29 -3.98 2.81 5.84
C GLY A 29 -2.63 2.83 5.12
N ARG A 30 -2.44 3.82 4.24
CA ARG A 30 -1.13 4.15 3.68
C ARG A 30 -0.19 4.58 4.82
N MET A 31 0.85 3.80 5.04
CA MET A 31 1.92 4.09 6.01
C MET A 31 2.99 5.00 5.39
N MET A 32 3.31 4.78 4.11
CA MET A 32 4.24 5.61 3.35
C MET A 32 3.64 5.88 1.97
N ASP A 33 3.69 7.13 1.56
CA ASP A 33 3.21 7.59 0.26
C ASP A 33 4.31 8.44 -0.38
N PHE A 34 5.00 7.86 -1.35
CA PHE A 34 6.03 8.50 -2.14
C PHE A 34 5.68 8.39 -3.62
N ASP A 35 6.17 9.31 -4.44
CA ASP A 35 5.91 9.32 -5.89
C ASP A 35 6.36 8.02 -6.60
N THR A 36 7.27 7.27 -5.99
CA THR A 36 7.83 6.02 -6.53
C THR A 36 7.23 4.75 -5.92
N PHE A 37 6.60 4.81 -4.75
CA PHE A 37 6.00 3.65 -4.11
C PHE A 37 5.01 4.05 -3.03
N ILE A 38 4.01 3.20 -2.81
CA ILE A 38 3.05 3.32 -1.73
C ILE A 38 3.18 2.06 -0.86
N ALA A 39 3.20 2.24 0.44
CA ALA A 39 3.24 1.14 1.41
C ALA A 39 2.06 1.24 2.37
N TRP A 40 1.39 0.11 2.59
CA TRP A 40 0.31 -0.04 3.55
C TRP A 40 0.75 -0.95 4.68
N GLY A 41 0.40 -0.59 5.91
CA GLY A 41 0.78 -1.40 7.08
C GLY A 41 0.30 -0.76 8.39
N THR A 42 0.19 -1.60 9.42
CA THR A 42 -0.03 -1.15 10.80
C THR A 42 1.31 -1.07 11.52
N PRO A 43 1.61 0.01 12.25
CA PRO A 43 2.75 0.03 13.15
C PRO A 43 2.58 -1.07 14.20
N GLY A 44 3.61 -1.90 14.36
CA GLY A 44 3.69 -3.00 15.32
C GLY A 44 5.11 -3.17 15.83
#